data_AF-A0A7C5IA04-F1
#
_entry.id   AF-A0A7C5IA04-F1
#
_cell.length_a   1.000
_cell.length_b   1.000
_cell.length_c   1.000
_cell.angle_alpha   90.00
_cell.angle_beta   90.00
_cell.angle_gamma   90.00
#
_symmetry.space_group_name_H-M   'P 1'
#
loop_
_entity.id
_entity.type
_entity.pdbx_description
1 polymer ?
#
loop_
_entity_poly.entity_id
_entity_poly.type
_entity_poly.pdbx_seq_one_letter_code
_entity_poly.pdbx_strand_id
1 'polypeptide(L)'
;MNRFGLLSCVLVLIASCGGGSSTGQRPEPCEACPPAPDACGPKETTVEEPGPEAADCTEACTRTNEFGTCQGTMPCGGGPCNAPEPAKEVCDGVDNDCDGETDEGQLCEDGDPCTDDRCAGASGCVHPIAQGHCRIGGVCYLAGDINPHEGCQFCLPDKSQEAWSPRPGGCDDGNPCTAVDMCKDGACVGGENTCECNSDADCSAHDDNDLCNGKLYCDVSRVPHLCLIDTNTVVHCDPANDTRCLANLCDPTTGKCSMTPVFEGKPCDDGEKCTTNDQCKEGQCVGDAYSCDDGLDCTADSCDGEGGCTHVTAQDYCVVSGQEHATCVPKGEQDPDNQCAVCDPNVRQDGWSGRSGTCDDSDPCTKEDQCVDGACVGTPYTCDDGLDCTTEECDGAGGCKVVTIAEGYCVVGGACVAASTVNPDNPCLVCDPAKSQEEWSPNSAECDDGNACTTSDMCVDGQCVGGPAIVCDDENPCTDDSCDPAN
;
A
#
# COMPACT_ATOMS: atom_id res chain seq x y z
N MET A 1 41.59 2.19 9.99
CA MET A 1 42.78 1.65 10.70
C MET A 1 42.72 2.26 12.09
N ASN A 2 42.44 1.63 13.25
CA ASN A 2 42.34 0.26 13.80
C ASN A 2 41.12 0.26 14.76
N ARG A 3 40.20 -0.71 14.82
CA ARG A 3 40.24 -2.13 15.26
C ARG A 3 40.56 -2.38 16.75
N PHE A 4 39.47 -2.70 17.48
CA PHE A 4 39.22 -3.84 18.40
C PHE A 4 40.14 -4.11 19.61
N GLY A 5 39.49 -4.49 20.72
CA GLY A 5 40.05 -4.64 22.06
C GLY A 5 40.57 -6.03 22.42
N LEU A 6 40.89 -6.26 23.70
CA LEU A 6 40.95 -7.58 24.36
C LEU A 6 41.22 -7.47 25.88
N LEU A 7 40.32 -8.13 26.64
CA LEU A 7 40.51 -9.01 27.79
C LEU A 7 41.44 -8.65 28.98
N SER A 8 40.87 -8.76 30.18
CA SER A 8 41.45 -9.64 31.23
C SER A 8 40.42 -10.12 32.25
N CYS A 9 40.28 -11.45 32.32
CA CYS A 9 39.71 -12.22 33.43
C CYS A 9 40.74 -12.37 34.55
N VAL A 10 40.35 -12.21 35.83
CA VAL A 10 40.95 -12.92 36.98
C VAL A 10 39.91 -13.17 38.09
N LEU A 11 39.50 -14.44 38.22
CA LEU A 11 39.47 -15.32 39.41
C LEU A 11 38.88 -14.83 40.79
N VAL A 12 37.62 -15.21 41.03
CA VAL A 12 37.06 -16.13 42.08
C VAL A 12 37.53 -16.09 43.58
N LEU A 13 36.51 -16.04 44.47
CA LEU A 13 36.39 -16.36 45.93
C LEU A 13 37.11 -15.38 46.89
N ILE A 14 36.52 -14.89 48.00
CA ILE A 14 36.07 -15.59 49.23
C ILE A 14 35.12 -14.68 50.05
N ALA A 15 34.22 -15.32 50.83
CA ALA A 15 33.25 -14.78 51.79
C ALA A 15 33.75 -13.80 52.87
N SER A 16 32.86 -12.93 53.38
CA SER A 16 32.34 -12.96 54.78
C SER A 16 31.63 -11.66 55.20
N CYS A 17 30.51 -11.83 55.92
CA CYS A 17 29.81 -10.80 56.68
C CYS A 17 30.57 -10.35 57.95
N GLY A 18 30.21 -9.15 58.43
CA GLY A 18 30.47 -8.62 59.78
C GLY A 18 30.62 -7.11 59.71
N GLY A 19 29.58 -6.30 59.93
CA GLY A 19 29.03 -5.94 61.24
C GLY A 19 29.74 -4.68 61.76
N GLY A 20 29.12 -3.59 62.20
CA GLY A 20 27.73 -3.20 62.37
C GLY A 20 27.67 -1.82 63.05
N SER A 21 26.44 -1.38 63.36
CA SER A 21 26.05 -0.33 64.34
C SER A 21 26.28 1.15 63.94
N SER A 22 25.40 2.10 64.18
CA SER A 22 24.04 2.17 64.77
C SER A 22 23.52 3.59 64.52
N THR A 23 22.23 3.80 64.22
CA THR A 23 21.16 4.33 65.12
C THR A 23 19.98 4.63 64.17
N GLY A 24 18.69 4.43 64.42
CA GLY A 24 17.91 3.89 65.52
C GLY A 24 16.46 4.39 65.36
N GLN A 25 15.46 3.50 65.27
CA GLN A 25 14.12 3.60 65.92
C GLN A 25 13.19 2.44 65.48
N ARG A 26 12.43 1.94 66.46
CA ARG A 26 11.88 0.58 66.67
C ARG A 26 10.60 0.23 65.88
N PRO A 27 10.37 -1.09 65.61
CA PRO A 27 9.06 -1.73 65.47
C PRO A 27 8.73 -2.65 66.68
N GLU A 28 7.46 -3.02 66.89
CA GLU A 28 7.00 -4.14 67.75
C GLU A 28 5.67 -4.73 67.22
N PRO A 29 5.27 -5.98 67.59
CA PRO A 29 6.08 -7.21 67.64
C PRO A 29 5.34 -8.43 67.02
N CYS A 30 6.08 -9.54 66.82
CA CYS A 30 5.54 -10.86 66.50
C CYS A 30 5.32 -11.71 67.78
N GLU A 31 4.20 -12.42 67.84
CA GLU A 31 3.96 -13.63 68.64
C GLU A 31 3.27 -14.63 67.68
N ALA A 32 3.39 -15.95 67.71
CA ALA A 32 4.24 -16.97 68.29
C ALA A 32 3.72 -18.28 67.65
N CYS A 33 4.57 -19.26 67.33
CA CYS A 33 4.14 -20.56 66.81
C CYS A 33 4.83 -21.66 67.61
N PRO A 34 4.08 -22.56 68.27
CA PRO A 34 4.29 -24.01 68.06
C PRO A 34 3.01 -24.87 68.32
N PRO A 35 3.05 -26.23 68.29
CA PRO A 35 3.78 -27.15 67.44
C PRO A 35 2.82 -28.12 66.68
N ALA A 36 3.35 -28.86 65.71
CA ALA A 36 2.69 -30.03 65.12
C ALA A 36 2.52 -31.18 66.13
N PRO A 37 1.51 -32.04 65.94
CA PRO A 37 1.75 -33.48 66.09
C PRO A 37 1.21 -34.32 64.92
N ASP A 38 1.90 -35.44 64.71
CA ASP A 38 1.56 -36.56 63.84
C ASP A 38 0.10 -37.03 63.92
N ALA A 39 -0.47 -37.45 62.78
CA ALA A 39 -1.15 -38.76 62.63
C ALA A 39 -1.73 -38.95 61.22
N CYS A 40 -1.44 -40.12 60.64
CA CYS A 40 -2.01 -40.63 59.39
C CYS A 40 -3.52 -40.87 59.45
N GLY A 41 -4.17 -40.66 58.29
CA GLY A 41 -5.50 -41.16 57.90
C GLY A 41 -6.44 -40.02 57.48
N PRO A 42 -7.56 -40.27 56.76
CA PRO A 42 -8.10 -41.55 56.26
C PRO A 42 -8.72 -41.48 54.83
N LYS A 43 -9.36 -42.60 54.43
CA LYS A 43 -10.60 -42.70 53.62
C LYS A 43 -10.56 -42.29 52.13
N GLU A 44 -10.74 -43.25 51.25
CA GLU A 44 -12.02 -43.74 50.70
C GLU A 44 -12.56 -42.88 49.55
N THR A 45 -12.71 -43.58 48.43
CA THR A 45 -13.35 -43.25 47.17
C THR A 45 -14.64 -42.46 47.32
N THR A 46 -14.68 -41.27 46.74
CA THR A 46 -15.92 -40.63 46.28
C THR A 46 -15.71 -40.02 44.90
N VAL A 47 -16.80 -40.03 44.16
CA VAL A 47 -17.00 -39.88 42.72
C VAL A 47 -16.51 -38.51 42.22
N GLU A 48 -15.78 -38.50 41.10
CA GLU A 48 -15.47 -37.28 40.35
C GLU A 48 -16.78 -36.65 39.83
N GLU A 49 -17.16 -35.51 40.40
CA GLU A 49 -17.90 -34.49 39.66
C GLU A 49 -16.89 -33.65 38.85
N PRO A 50 -17.22 -33.19 37.64
CA PRO A 50 -16.29 -32.43 36.82
C PRO A 50 -16.04 -31.07 37.46
N GLY A 51 -14.77 -30.76 37.72
CA GLY A 51 -14.35 -29.45 38.19
C GLY A 51 -14.67 -28.34 37.17
N PRO A 52 -14.86 -27.08 37.61
CA PRO A 52 -15.09 -25.95 36.73
C PRO A 52 -13.73 -25.46 36.18
N GLU A 53 -13.20 -26.11 35.13
CA GLU A 53 -12.02 -25.63 34.40
C GLU A 53 -12.25 -25.62 32.87
N ALA A 54 -13.46 -25.33 32.42
CA ALA A 54 -13.78 -25.16 31.00
C ALA A 54 -14.40 -23.77 30.70
N ALA A 55 -13.98 -22.73 31.42
CA ALA A 55 -14.52 -21.38 31.26
C ALA A 55 -13.52 -20.34 30.76
N ASP A 56 -12.25 -20.69 30.54
CA ASP A 56 -11.19 -19.72 30.20
C ASP A 56 -10.25 -20.23 29.11
N CYS A 57 -10.82 -20.87 28.08
CA CYS A 57 -10.04 -21.31 26.93
C CYS A 57 -10.25 -20.32 25.78
N THR A 58 -9.19 -19.60 25.44
CA THR A 58 -9.13 -18.66 24.30
C THR A 58 -7.99 -19.04 23.35
N GLU A 59 -8.26 -19.05 22.05
CA GLU A 59 -7.27 -19.19 20.99
C GLU A 59 -7.04 -17.84 20.29
N ALA A 60 -5.83 -17.61 19.79
CA ALA A 60 -5.51 -16.42 19.00
C ALA A 60 -6.23 -16.48 17.64
N CYS A 61 -6.71 -15.35 17.17
CA CYS A 61 -7.32 -15.20 15.86
C CYS A 61 -6.87 -13.88 15.20
N THR A 62 -7.06 -13.76 13.89
CA THR A 62 -6.79 -12.53 13.15
C THR A 62 -7.96 -12.15 12.26
N ARG A 63 -8.11 -10.85 12.01
CA ARG A 63 -8.96 -10.32 10.93
C ARG A 63 -8.08 -9.56 9.96
N THR A 64 -8.26 -9.83 8.67
CA THR A 64 -7.46 -9.23 7.59
C THR A 64 -8.39 -8.67 6.52
N ASN A 65 -8.11 -7.46 6.05
CA ASN A 65 -8.72 -6.88 4.85
C ASN A 65 -7.67 -6.02 4.12
N GLU A 66 -8.09 -5.10 3.25
CA GLU A 66 -7.20 -4.21 2.50
C GLU A 66 -6.38 -3.24 3.38
N PHE A 67 -6.84 -2.92 4.58
CA PHE A 67 -6.17 -1.98 5.48
C PHE A 67 -5.10 -2.64 6.33
N GLY A 68 -5.26 -3.91 6.72
CA GLY A 68 -4.19 -4.62 7.42
C GLY A 68 -4.63 -5.91 8.10
N THR A 69 -3.91 -6.32 9.15
CA THR A 69 -4.17 -7.58 9.87
C THR A 69 -4.17 -7.37 11.39
N CYS A 70 -5.36 -7.31 11.97
CA CYS A 70 -5.55 -7.14 13.40
C CYS A 70 -5.61 -8.48 14.14
N GLN A 71 -4.96 -8.54 15.30
CA GLN A 71 -4.96 -9.72 16.18
C GLN A 71 -6.06 -9.62 17.26
N GLY A 72 -6.58 -10.77 17.66
CA GLY A 72 -7.56 -10.89 18.73
C GLY A 72 -7.61 -12.32 19.29
N THR A 73 -8.67 -12.60 20.02
CA THR A 73 -8.94 -13.90 20.63
C THR A 73 -10.34 -14.41 20.28
N MET A 74 -10.49 -15.73 20.27
CA MET A 74 -11.77 -16.41 20.07
C MET A 74 -11.92 -17.58 21.06
N PRO A 75 -13.16 -17.99 21.39
CA PRO A 75 -13.39 -19.13 22.29
C PRO A 75 -12.88 -20.44 21.68
N CYS A 76 -12.29 -21.31 22.50
CA CYS A 76 -11.92 -22.66 22.07
C CYS A 76 -13.16 -23.45 21.62
N GLY A 77 -13.08 -24.10 20.45
CA GLY A 77 -14.19 -24.85 19.86
C GLY A 77 -14.97 -24.11 18.76
N GLY A 78 -14.52 -22.91 18.38
CA GLY A 78 -15.09 -22.13 17.27
C GLY A 78 -16.12 -21.09 17.73
N GLY A 79 -15.90 -19.84 17.35
CA GLY A 79 -16.71 -18.68 17.69
C GLY A 79 -16.20 -17.43 16.95
N PRO A 80 -16.91 -16.28 17.02
CA PRO A 80 -16.49 -15.07 16.33
C PRO A 80 -15.19 -14.52 16.95
N CYS A 81 -14.24 -14.16 16.08
CA CYS A 81 -13.00 -13.47 16.48
C CYS A 81 -13.34 -12.06 16.98
N ASN A 82 -12.80 -11.68 18.14
CA ASN A 82 -12.99 -10.33 18.70
C ASN A 82 -11.96 -9.30 18.21
N ALA A 83 -11.07 -9.67 17.28
CA ALA A 83 -10.12 -8.73 16.70
C ALA A 83 -10.88 -7.53 16.09
N PRO A 84 -10.35 -6.31 16.22
CA PRO A 84 -10.92 -5.16 15.52
C PRO A 84 -10.91 -5.42 14.01
N GLU A 85 -11.87 -4.83 13.31
CA GLU A 85 -11.84 -4.81 11.85
C GLU A 85 -10.76 -3.83 11.44
N PRO A 86 -9.73 -4.23 10.69
CA PRO A 86 -8.75 -3.27 10.23
C PRO A 86 -9.46 -2.20 9.39
N ALA A 87 -9.15 -0.95 9.61
CA ALA A 87 -9.74 0.20 8.93
C ALA A 87 -8.64 1.22 8.65
N LYS A 88 -8.87 2.14 7.72
CA LYS A 88 -7.96 3.27 7.52
C LYS A 88 -7.77 4.02 8.84
N GLU A 89 -6.52 4.36 9.15
CA GLU A 89 -6.19 5.23 10.28
C GLU A 89 -7.06 6.47 10.34
N VAL A 90 -7.54 6.73 11.55
CA VAL A 90 -8.18 7.98 11.94
C VAL A 90 -7.52 8.46 13.21
N CYS A 91 -7.47 9.78 13.39
CA CYS A 91 -6.85 10.35 14.57
C CYS A 91 -7.71 10.13 15.82
N ASP A 92 -7.60 8.96 16.45
CA ASP A 92 -8.37 8.58 17.64
C ASP A 92 -7.51 7.88 18.71
N GLY A 93 -6.21 7.74 18.46
CA GLY A 93 -5.26 7.07 19.35
C GLY A 93 -5.36 5.55 19.31
N VAL A 94 -5.99 4.99 18.29
CA VAL A 94 -6.09 3.55 18.03
C VAL A 94 -5.40 3.26 16.71
N ASP A 95 -4.49 2.29 16.73
CA ASP A 95 -3.96 1.61 15.55
C ASP A 95 -5.12 0.88 14.85
N ASN A 96 -5.78 1.56 13.91
CA ASN A 96 -6.97 1.09 13.21
C ASN A 96 -6.62 0.09 12.12
N ASP A 97 -5.46 0.21 11.50
CA ASP A 97 -5.01 -0.67 10.41
C ASP A 97 -4.11 -1.83 10.90
N CYS A 98 -3.67 -1.76 12.16
CA CYS A 98 -2.90 -2.77 12.87
C CYS A 98 -1.49 -3.00 12.31
N ASP A 99 -0.86 -1.97 11.76
CA ASP A 99 0.52 -2.01 11.28
C ASP A 99 1.57 -1.86 12.41
N GLY A 100 1.13 -1.45 13.61
CA GLY A 100 1.92 -1.27 14.82
C GLY A 100 2.41 0.15 15.06
N GLU A 101 2.10 1.10 14.18
CA GLU A 101 2.12 2.53 14.43
C GLU A 101 0.74 2.99 14.92
N THR A 102 0.53 4.26 15.20
CA THR A 102 -0.76 4.75 15.71
C THR A 102 -0.94 6.15 15.21
N ASP A 103 -2.08 6.42 14.57
CA ASP A 103 -2.42 7.70 13.98
C ASP A 103 -1.34 8.22 13.00
N GLU A 104 -0.73 7.35 12.18
CA GLU A 104 0.32 7.73 11.24
C GLU A 104 -0.20 8.41 9.96
N GLY A 105 0.64 9.25 9.37
CA GLY A 105 0.31 10.09 8.22
C GLY A 105 -0.32 11.46 8.57
N GLN A 106 -0.70 12.22 7.54
CA GLN A 106 -1.43 13.49 7.71
C GLN A 106 -2.93 13.19 7.83
N LEU A 107 -3.37 12.95 9.08
CA LEU A 107 -4.78 12.63 9.38
C LEU A 107 -5.61 13.86 9.79
N CYS A 108 -4.96 14.99 10.06
CA CYS A 108 -5.57 16.14 10.75
C CYS A 108 -5.38 17.49 10.06
N GLU A 109 -4.84 17.54 8.85
CA GLU A 109 -4.59 18.82 8.18
C GLU A 109 -5.91 19.56 7.91
N ASP A 110 -6.04 20.81 8.38
CA ASP A 110 -7.18 21.68 8.13
C ASP A 110 -6.93 22.73 7.03
N GLY A 111 -5.68 22.81 6.56
CA GLY A 111 -5.23 23.72 5.51
C GLY A 111 -4.92 25.14 6.01
N ASP A 112 -5.05 25.43 7.31
CA ASP A 112 -4.63 26.71 7.88
C ASP A 112 -3.11 26.65 8.19
N PRO A 113 -2.24 27.36 7.43
CA PRO A 113 -0.80 27.34 7.68
C PRO A 113 -0.42 27.97 9.04
N CYS A 114 -1.38 28.56 9.75
CA CYS A 114 -1.20 29.09 11.09
C CYS A 114 -1.23 28.01 12.19
N THR A 115 -1.69 26.81 11.89
CA THR A 115 -1.83 25.72 12.86
C THR A 115 -0.80 24.62 12.64
N ASP A 116 -0.40 23.97 13.73
CA ASP A 116 0.43 22.76 13.72
C ASP A 116 -0.52 21.58 13.90
N ASP A 117 -1.05 21.12 12.77
CA ASP A 117 -2.08 20.10 12.71
C ASP A 117 -1.51 18.73 13.04
N ARG A 118 -1.98 18.17 14.15
CA ARG A 118 -1.42 16.92 14.63
C ARG A 118 -2.40 16.11 15.43
N CYS A 119 -2.11 14.82 15.50
CA CYS A 119 -2.80 13.91 16.37
C CYS A 119 -2.39 14.08 17.83
N ALA A 120 -3.39 14.25 18.70
CA ALA A 120 -3.24 14.25 20.15
C ALA A 120 -3.80 12.97 20.78
N GLY A 121 -3.57 11.82 20.11
CA GLY A 121 -4.08 10.51 20.50
C GLY A 121 -5.59 10.52 20.69
N ALA A 122 -6.08 10.05 21.84
CA ALA A 122 -7.51 10.00 22.17
C ALA A 122 -8.23 11.36 22.22
N SER A 123 -7.51 12.49 22.17
CA SER A 123 -8.13 13.82 22.05
C SER A 123 -8.50 14.16 20.60
N GLY A 124 -8.09 13.30 19.66
CA GLY A 124 -8.27 13.46 18.23
C GLY A 124 -7.38 14.53 17.62
N CYS A 125 -7.82 15.05 16.46
CA CYS A 125 -7.15 16.14 15.78
C CYS A 125 -7.13 17.42 16.62
N VAL A 126 -5.95 17.99 16.75
CA VAL A 126 -5.76 19.31 17.36
C VAL A 126 -5.02 20.23 16.40
N HIS A 127 -5.41 21.49 16.43
CA HIS A 127 -4.88 22.56 15.57
C HIS A 127 -4.31 23.69 16.45
N PRO A 128 -3.28 23.44 17.29
CA PRO A 128 -2.61 24.49 18.05
C PRO A 128 -1.93 25.50 17.12
N ILE A 129 -1.77 26.75 17.55
CA ILE A 129 -1.04 27.75 16.75
C ILE A 129 0.39 27.25 16.52
N ALA A 130 0.81 27.20 15.26
CA ALA A 130 2.10 26.71 14.84
C ALA A 130 3.25 27.49 15.49
N GLN A 131 4.38 26.81 15.69
CA GLN A 131 5.59 27.47 16.16
C GLN A 131 6.00 28.54 15.13
N GLY A 132 6.42 29.72 15.63
CA GLY A 132 6.76 30.83 14.74
C GLY A 132 5.57 31.63 14.22
N HIS A 133 4.34 31.32 14.66
CA HIS A 133 3.11 32.03 14.27
C HIS A 133 2.40 32.68 15.47
N CYS A 134 1.70 33.77 15.21
CA CYS A 134 0.72 34.36 16.11
C CYS A 134 -0.65 34.42 15.44
N ARG A 135 -1.71 34.15 16.19
CA ARG A 135 -3.10 34.32 15.78
C ARG A 135 -3.74 35.43 16.59
N ILE A 136 -3.69 36.66 16.07
CA ILE A 136 -4.08 37.87 16.80
C ILE A 136 -5.36 38.42 16.16
N GLY A 137 -6.44 38.51 16.95
CA GLY A 137 -7.75 38.91 16.41
C GLY A 137 -8.32 37.95 15.36
N GLY A 138 -7.87 36.69 15.35
CA GLY A 138 -8.27 35.68 14.35
C GLY A 138 -7.44 35.68 13.06
N VAL A 139 -6.53 36.64 12.89
CA VAL A 139 -5.63 36.73 11.73
C VAL A 139 -4.29 36.07 12.06
N CYS A 140 -3.75 35.29 11.13
CA CYS A 140 -2.43 34.71 11.25
C CYS A 140 -1.31 35.72 10.90
N TYR A 141 -0.26 35.75 11.71
CA TYR A 141 0.93 36.55 11.52
C TYR A 141 2.19 35.69 11.70
N LEU A 142 3.22 35.99 10.93
CA LEU A 142 4.53 35.35 11.07
C LEU A 142 5.34 36.04 12.18
N ALA A 143 6.21 35.29 12.86
CA ALA A 143 7.19 35.86 13.77
C ALA A 143 7.96 37.01 13.11
N GLY A 144 7.92 38.19 13.75
CA GLY A 144 8.54 39.39 13.21
C GLY A 144 7.59 40.34 12.48
N ASP A 145 6.38 39.91 12.11
CA ASP A 145 5.39 40.79 11.48
C ASP A 145 5.03 41.94 12.44
N ILE A 146 5.08 43.17 11.93
CA ILE A 146 4.78 44.39 12.68
C ILE A 146 3.27 44.63 12.63
N ASN A 147 2.67 45.03 13.75
CA ASN A 147 1.25 45.38 13.80
C ASN A 147 0.99 46.56 12.84
N PRO A 148 0.08 46.41 11.84
CA PRO A 148 -0.25 47.48 10.90
C PRO A 148 -0.79 48.76 11.55
N HIS A 149 -1.38 48.65 12.74
CA HIS A 149 -1.99 49.77 13.47
C HIS A 149 -1.06 50.38 14.53
N GLU A 150 0.02 49.71 14.91
CA GLU A 150 0.96 50.17 15.94
C GLU A 150 2.37 49.64 15.66
N GLY A 151 3.23 50.50 15.11
CA GLY A 151 4.59 50.13 14.71
C GLY A 151 5.50 49.65 15.86
N CYS A 152 5.11 49.88 17.11
CA CYS A 152 5.79 49.38 18.31
C CYS A 152 5.30 48.02 18.81
N GLN A 153 4.50 47.34 18.02
CA GLN A 153 4.02 46.00 18.28
C GLN A 153 4.43 45.05 17.16
N PHE A 154 4.73 43.81 17.51
CA PHE A 154 5.09 42.77 16.55
C PHE A 154 4.70 41.38 17.05
N CYS A 155 4.57 40.43 16.13
CA CYS A 155 4.32 39.04 16.45
C CYS A 155 5.61 38.43 17.03
N LEU A 156 5.54 38.01 18.30
CA LEU A 156 6.60 37.30 19.00
C LEU A 156 5.99 36.04 19.67
N PRO A 157 5.90 34.93 18.92
CA PRO A 157 5.22 33.70 19.35
C PRO A 157 5.74 33.15 20.69
N ASP A 158 7.05 33.24 20.91
CA ASP A 158 7.70 32.79 22.16
C ASP A 158 7.22 33.53 23.40
N LYS A 159 6.68 34.74 23.24
CA LYS A 159 6.11 35.54 24.33
C LYS A 159 4.59 35.39 24.39
N SER A 160 3.92 35.47 23.24
CA SER A 160 2.48 35.26 23.12
C SER A 160 2.13 34.96 21.68
N GLN A 161 1.35 33.89 21.47
CA GLN A 161 0.79 33.55 20.16
C GLN A 161 -0.56 34.23 19.91
N GLU A 162 -1.22 34.78 20.93
CA GLU A 162 -2.58 35.35 20.80
C GLU A 162 -2.61 36.88 20.95
N ALA A 163 -1.47 37.50 21.27
CA ALA A 163 -1.38 38.93 21.49
C ALA A 163 -0.10 39.54 20.91
N TRP A 164 -0.22 40.79 20.49
CA TRP A 164 0.91 41.60 20.06
C TRP A 164 1.94 41.78 21.17
N SER A 165 3.21 41.67 20.83
CA SER A 165 4.32 41.87 21.76
C SER A 165 4.99 43.23 21.55
N PRO A 166 5.49 43.89 22.63
CA PRO A 166 6.28 45.11 22.51
C PRO A 166 7.54 44.93 21.67
N ARG A 167 7.62 45.66 20.56
CA ARG A 167 8.78 45.72 19.68
C ARG A 167 9.80 46.71 20.26
N PRO A 168 11.09 46.35 20.42
CA PRO A 168 12.14 47.31 20.71
C PRO A 168 12.60 48.02 19.43
N GLY A 169 13.04 49.27 19.54
CA GLY A 169 13.63 50.01 18.43
C GLY A 169 13.05 51.41 18.26
N GLY A 170 13.43 52.05 17.15
CA GLY A 170 12.89 53.35 16.77
C GLY A 170 11.49 53.22 16.17
N CYS A 171 10.70 54.25 16.40
CA CYS A 171 9.37 54.46 15.82
C CYS A 171 9.20 55.95 15.51
N ASP A 172 8.01 56.32 15.06
CA ASP A 172 7.55 57.70 14.91
C ASP A 172 6.24 57.80 15.70
N ASP A 173 6.17 58.71 16.67
CA ASP A 173 4.99 58.89 17.52
C ASP A 173 3.93 59.78 16.87
N GLY A 174 4.15 60.18 15.62
CA GLY A 174 3.30 61.05 14.84
C GLY A 174 3.38 62.50 15.27
N ASN A 175 4.31 62.87 16.16
CA ASN A 175 4.53 64.25 16.55
C ASN A 175 5.79 64.80 15.87
N PRO A 176 5.67 65.70 14.88
CA PRO A 176 6.82 66.28 14.18
C PRO A 176 7.79 67.05 15.09
N CYS A 177 7.38 67.38 16.31
CA CYS A 177 8.15 68.13 17.29
C CYS A 177 9.05 67.28 18.18
N THR A 178 8.85 65.97 18.19
CA THR A 178 9.72 65.00 18.85
C THR A 178 10.64 64.36 17.82
N ALA A 179 11.87 64.07 18.24
CA ALA A 179 12.86 63.43 17.41
C ALA A 179 13.46 62.24 18.14
N VAL A 180 13.80 61.19 17.38
CA VAL A 180 14.40 59.95 17.90
C VAL A 180 13.42 59.21 18.81
N ASP A 181 12.22 58.94 18.30
CA ASP A 181 11.17 58.29 19.07
C ASP A 181 11.47 56.79 19.22
N MET A 182 11.06 56.25 20.36
CA MET A 182 11.41 54.88 20.74
C MET A 182 10.19 54.12 21.21
N CYS A 183 10.14 52.86 20.82
CA CYS A 183 9.13 51.96 21.32
C CYS A 183 9.38 51.62 22.78
N LYS A 184 8.35 51.83 23.60
CA LYS A 184 8.37 51.50 25.02
C LYS A 184 7.03 50.89 25.41
N ASP A 185 7.09 49.70 26.00
CA ASP A 185 5.91 48.97 26.49
C ASP A 185 4.80 48.76 25.42
N GLY A 186 5.20 48.70 24.14
CA GLY A 186 4.29 48.43 23.02
C GLY A 186 3.59 49.66 22.45
N ALA A 187 4.00 50.87 22.85
CA ALA A 187 3.57 52.13 22.27
C ALA A 187 4.80 52.94 21.82
N CYS A 188 4.63 53.78 20.79
CA CYS A 188 5.65 54.74 20.43
C CYS A 188 5.67 55.89 21.45
N VAL A 189 6.86 56.23 21.94
CA VAL A 189 7.06 57.34 22.87
C VAL A 189 8.02 58.33 22.23
N GLY A 190 7.52 59.55 22.03
CA GLY A 190 8.28 60.67 21.52
C GLY A 190 9.54 60.95 22.34
N GLY A 191 10.61 61.32 21.63
CA GLY A 191 11.84 61.80 22.24
C GLY A 191 11.71 63.17 22.90
N GLU A 192 12.81 63.94 22.89
CA GLU A 192 12.78 65.32 23.41
C GLU A 192 11.96 66.22 22.47
N ASN A 193 10.96 66.92 23.02
CA ASN A 193 10.14 67.85 22.25
C ASN A 193 10.85 69.20 22.12
N THR A 194 10.98 69.69 20.89
CA THR A 194 11.75 70.90 20.56
C THR A 194 10.90 72.09 20.07
N CYS A 195 9.58 71.92 19.94
CA CYS A 195 8.68 72.97 19.48
C CYS A 195 8.08 73.75 20.64
N GLU A 196 8.64 74.92 20.92
CA GLU A 196 8.06 75.88 21.85
C GLU A 196 6.92 76.69 21.20
N CYS A 197 5.92 77.08 21.99
CA CYS A 197 4.76 77.83 21.51
C CYS A 197 4.28 78.91 22.48
N ASN A 198 3.49 79.85 21.97
CA ASN A 198 2.71 80.80 22.79
C ASN A 198 1.21 80.64 22.55
N SER A 199 0.82 80.12 21.40
CA SER A 199 -0.57 79.83 21.02
C SER A 199 -0.63 78.66 20.02
N ASP A 200 -1.82 78.10 19.82
CA ASP A 200 -2.04 77.01 18.86
C ASP A 200 -1.65 77.36 17.42
N ALA A 201 -1.63 78.65 17.07
CA ALA A 201 -1.20 79.11 15.76
C ALA A 201 0.30 78.85 15.50
N ASP A 202 1.12 78.86 16.55
CA ASP A 202 2.56 78.57 16.44
C ASP A 202 2.77 77.08 16.12
N CYS A 203 1.97 76.20 16.75
CA CYS A 203 2.04 74.76 16.52
C CYS A 203 1.58 74.35 15.11
N SER A 204 0.65 75.10 14.52
CA SER A 204 0.20 74.85 13.14
C SER A 204 1.31 75.00 12.10
N ALA A 205 2.41 75.71 12.42
CA ALA A 205 3.57 75.83 11.54
C ALA A 205 4.51 74.61 11.59
N HIS A 206 4.37 73.77 12.61
CA HIS A 206 5.14 72.55 12.83
C HIS A 206 4.39 71.27 12.42
N ASP A 207 3.08 71.39 12.24
CA ASP A 207 2.19 70.31 11.82
C ASP A 207 2.55 69.83 10.40
N ASP A 208 2.64 68.51 10.22
CA ASP A 208 2.98 67.85 8.96
C ASP A 208 1.75 67.65 8.05
N ASN A 209 0.56 68.02 8.53
CA ASN A 209 -0.75 67.84 7.90
C ASN A 209 -1.16 66.38 7.74
N ASP A 210 -0.57 65.46 8.50
CA ASP A 210 -1.11 64.12 8.65
C ASP A 210 -2.38 64.18 9.52
N LEU A 211 -3.53 63.92 8.88
CA LEU A 211 -4.82 63.96 9.57
C LEU A 211 -5.07 62.76 10.47
N CYS A 212 -4.19 61.75 10.48
CA CYS A 212 -4.33 60.52 11.24
C CYS A 212 -3.65 60.60 12.61
N ASN A 213 -2.49 61.25 12.71
CA ASN A 213 -1.71 61.34 13.95
C ASN A 213 -2.15 62.47 14.90
N GLY A 214 -3.19 63.22 14.53
CA GLY A 214 -3.85 64.21 15.39
C GLY A 214 -3.25 65.62 15.26
N LYS A 215 -4.03 66.62 15.65
CA LYS A 215 -3.68 68.02 15.50
C LYS A 215 -2.82 68.52 16.65
N LEU A 216 -1.79 69.31 16.34
CA LEU A 216 -0.99 69.96 17.36
C LEU A 216 -1.72 71.12 18.05
N TYR A 217 -1.60 71.21 19.37
CA TYR A 217 -2.05 72.34 20.20
C TYR A 217 -0.95 72.79 21.16
N CYS A 218 -1.04 74.04 21.62
CA CYS A 218 -0.06 74.61 22.55
C CYS A 218 -0.45 74.33 24.00
N ASP A 219 0.30 73.46 24.68
CA ASP A 219 0.10 73.19 26.10
C ASP A 219 0.75 74.29 26.96
N VAL A 220 -0.04 75.32 27.27
CA VAL A 220 0.38 76.46 28.11
C VAL A 220 0.58 76.10 29.59
N SER A 221 0.33 74.85 29.99
CA SER A 221 0.60 74.40 31.37
C SER A 221 2.07 74.01 31.60
N ARG A 222 2.84 73.79 30.53
CA ARG A 222 4.27 73.43 30.57
C ARG A 222 5.18 74.65 30.56
N VAL A 223 6.41 74.51 31.06
CA VAL A 223 7.42 75.58 30.99
C VAL A 223 8.73 74.99 30.46
N PRO A 224 9.18 75.34 29.23
CA PRO A 224 8.48 76.19 28.25
C PRO A 224 7.14 75.59 27.80
N HIS A 225 6.21 76.39 27.25
CA HIS A 225 5.00 75.83 26.65
C HIS A 225 5.39 75.07 25.38
N LEU A 226 4.80 73.89 25.17
CA LEU A 226 5.21 72.97 24.09
C LEU A 226 4.01 72.60 23.22
N CYS A 227 4.28 72.36 21.93
CA CYS A 227 3.31 71.78 21.01
C CYS A 227 3.16 70.28 21.26
N LEU A 228 1.93 69.85 21.57
CA LEU A 228 1.58 68.45 21.81
C LEU A 228 0.43 68.03 20.88
N ILE A 229 0.31 66.73 20.62
CA ILE A 229 -0.84 66.17 19.90
C ILE A 229 -2.08 66.21 20.81
N ASP A 230 -3.20 66.71 20.28
CA ASP A 230 -4.51 66.48 20.90
C ASP A 230 -5.01 65.08 20.54
N THR A 231 -4.90 64.15 21.49
CA THR A 231 -5.27 62.74 21.30
C THR A 231 -6.74 62.53 20.94
N ASN A 232 -7.63 63.50 21.19
CA ASN A 232 -9.04 63.40 20.76
C ASN A 232 -9.24 63.61 19.26
N THR A 233 -8.20 64.11 18.58
CA THR A 233 -8.21 64.36 17.13
C THR A 233 -7.47 63.30 16.34
N VAL A 234 -6.83 62.34 17.02
CA VAL A 234 -6.19 61.16 16.40
C VAL A 234 -7.28 60.27 15.81
N VAL A 235 -7.07 59.82 14.57
CA VAL A 235 -8.00 58.94 13.87
C VAL A 235 -7.64 57.50 14.18
N HIS A 236 -8.51 56.82 14.91
CA HIS A 236 -8.40 55.38 15.17
C HIS A 236 -9.31 54.60 14.24
N CYS A 237 -8.73 53.73 13.43
CA CYS A 237 -9.46 52.83 12.55
C CYS A 237 -9.75 51.51 13.26
N ASP A 238 -10.95 50.96 13.02
CA ASP A 238 -11.39 49.70 13.63
C ASP A 238 -10.72 48.51 12.90
N PRO A 239 -9.93 47.68 13.61
CA PRO A 239 -9.26 46.52 13.02
C PRO A 239 -10.19 45.30 12.82
N ALA A 240 -11.47 45.38 13.18
CA ALA A 240 -12.37 44.22 13.16
C ALA A 240 -12.54 43.51 11.80
N ASN A 241 -12.21 44.19 10.69
CA ASN A 241 -12.28 43.62 9.33
C ASN A 241 -10.89 43.37 8.72
N ASP A 242 -9.84 43.44 9.52
CA ASP A 242 -8.50 43.12 9.06
C ASP A 242 -8.41 41.65 8.65
N THR A 243 -7.62 41.40 7.62
CA THR A 243 -7.24 40.08 7.15
C THR A 243 -5.72 40.01 7.09
N ARG A 244 -5.18 38.86 6.68
CA ARG A 244 -3.74 38.71 6.48
C ARG A 244 -3.17 39.73 5.47
N CYS A 245 -3.95 40.08 4.44
CA CYS A 245 -3.49 40.91 3.32
C CYS A 245 -4.10 42.33 3.30
N LEU A 246 -5.13 42.61 4.11
CA LEU A 246 -5.76 43.93 4.21
C LEU A 246 -5.86 44.38 5.65
N ALA A 247 -5.48 45.62 5.91
CA ALA A 247 -5.73 46.29 7.19
C ALA A 247 -6.52 47.59 6.98
N ASN A 248 -7.43 47.91 7.88
CA ASN A 248 -8.20 49.15 7.84
C ASN A 248 -7.35 50.32 8.37
N LEU A 249 -6.58 50.97 7.50
CA LEU A 249 -5.64 52.02 7.89
C LEU A 249 -6.19 53.41 7.57
N CYS A 250 -5.72 54.42 8.32
CA CYS A 250 -6.05 55.81 8.07
C CYS A 250 -5.19 56.38 6.94
N ASP A 251 -5.81 57.06 5.97
CA ASP A 251 -5.12 57.82 4.93
C ASP A 251 -4.65 59.18 5.49
N PRO A 252 -3.33 59.47 5.55
CA PRO A 252 -2.79 60.70 6.13
C PRO A 252 -3.30 62.00 5.52
N THR A 253 -3.66 61.98 4.23
CA THR A 253 -4.12 63.19 3.53
C THR A 253 -5.59 63.48 3.77
N THR A 254 -6.39 62.43 3.98
CA THR A 254 -7.85 62.57 4.08
C THR A 254 -8.41 62.35 5.47
N GLY A 255 -7.65 61.74 6.38
CA GLY A 255 -8.08 61.37 7.72
C GLY A 255 -9.19 60.32 7.74
N LYS A 256 -9.35 59.56 6.64
CA LYS A 256 -10.39 58.53 6.49
C LYS A 256 -9.77 57.14 6.57
N CYS A 257 -10.46 56.25 7.27
CA CYS A 257 -10.13 54.83 7.34
C CYS A 257 -10.57 54.12 6.05
N SER A 258 -9.67 53.30 5.50
CA SER A 258 -9.94 52.43 4.36
C SER A 258 -9.08 51.18 4.37
N MET A 259 -9.62 50.08 3.83
CA MET A 259 -8.87 48.83 3.66
C MET A 259 -7.68 49.07 2.72
N THR A 260 -6.49 48.84 3.25
CA THR A 260 -5.22 49.08 2.58
C THR A 260 -4.45 47.76 2.47
N PRO A 261 -3.90 47.43 1.29
CA PRO A 261 -3.03 46.26 1.13
C PRO A 261 -1.84 46.29 2.09
N VAL A 262 -1.62 45.18 2.79
CA VAL A 262 -0.53 44.97 3.75
C VAL A 262 0.12 43.62 3.49
N PHE A 263 1.38 43.49 3.93
CA PHE A 263 2.14 42.24 3.83
C PHE A 263 2.28 41.68 2.39
N GLU A 264 2.35 42.55 1.38
CA GLU A 264 2.52 42.17 -0.02
C GLU A 264 3.70 41.19 -0.24
N GLY A 265 3.43 40.08 -0.93
CA GLY A 265 4.37 38.98 -1.18
C GLY A 265 4.65 38.09 0.03
N LYS A 266 3.92 38.25 1.15
CA LYS A 266 3.99 37.33 2.29
C LYS A 266 2.99 36.19 2.12
N PRO A 267 3.30 35.01 2.71
CA PRO A 267 2.39 33.88 2.65
C PRO A 267 1.10 34.20 3.40
N CYS A 268 0.03 33.64 2.84
CA CYS A 268 -1.34 33.64 3.35
C CYS A 268 -2.00 32.33 2.89
N ASP A 269 -3.27 32.13 3.22
CA ASP A 269 -4.08 31.04 2.70
C ASP A 269 -5.38 31.64 2.12
N ASP A 270 -5.68 31.34 0.85
CA ASP A 270 -6.87 31.83 0.16
C ASP A 270 -8.10 30.91 0.34
N GLY A 271 -7.90 29.76 1.00
CA GLY A 271 -8.90 28.75 1.30
C GLY A 271 -9.30 27.89 0.09
N GLU A 272 -8.65 28.03 -1.06
CA GLU A 272 -8.90 27.21 -2.25
C GLU A 272 -7.97 25.99 -2.29
N LYS A 273 -8.52 24.78 -2.20
CA LYS A 273 -7.71 23.54 -2.19
C LYS A 273 -6.89 23.25 -3.47
N CYS A 274 -7.13 23.99 -4.55
CA CYS A 274 -6.45 23.79 -5.84
C CYS A 274 -5.48 24.92 -6.18
N THR A 275 -5.09 25.71 -5.18
CA THR A 275 -4.03 26.72 -5.27
C THR A 275 -2.84 26.29 -4.41
N THR A 276 -1.66 26.81 -4.74
CA THR A 276 -0.44 26.61 -3.94
C THR A 276 0.41 27.88 -3.98
N ASN A 277 1.36 28.02 -3.05
CA ASN A 277 2.23 29.20 -2.92
C ASN A 277 1.48 30.52 -2.71
N ASP A 278 0.34 30.45 -2.03
CA ASP A 278 -0.56 31.55 -1.69
C ASP A 278 0.15 32.75 -1.05
N GLN A 279 -0.05 33.92 -1.65
CA GLN A 279 0.62 35.16 -1.25
C GLN A 279 -0.31 36.37 -1.32
N CYS A 280 -0.07 37.32 -0.43
CA CYS A 280 -0.77 38.60 -0.46
C CYS A 280 -0.38 39.39 -1.71
N LYS A 281 -1.37 39.71 -2.54
CA LYS A 281 -1.22 40.53 -3.73
C LYS A 281 -2.40 41.48 -3.86
N GLU A 282 -2.11 42.78 -3.87
CA GLU A 282 -3.12 43.85 -3.96
C GLU A 282 -4.22 43.72 -2.88
N GLY A 283 -3.83 43.24 -1.69
CA GLY A 283 -4.73 43.02 -0.56
C GLY A 283 -5.58 41.74 -0.63
N GLN A 284 -5.40 40.88 -1.62
CA GLN A 284 -6.04 39.58 -1.66
C GLN A 284 -5.02 38.48 -1.38
N CYS A 285 -5.44 37.43 -0.70
CA CYS A 285 -4.67 36.20 -0.74
C CYS A 285 -4.97 35.50 -2.06
N VAL A 286 -3.93 35.20 -2.84
CA VAL A 286 -4.07 34.51 -4.12
C VAL A 286 -2.95 33.48 -4.26
N GLY A 287 -3.29 32.27 -4.70
CA GLY A 287 -2.31 31.24 -5.05
C GLY A 287 -2.18 30.91 -6.53
N ASP A 288 -1.19 30.07 -6.82
CA ASP A 288 -0.95 29.50 -8.13
C ASP A 288 -1.85 28.29 -8.33
N ALA A 289 -2.83 28.39 -9.23
CA ALA A 289 -3.75 27.30 -9.52
C ALA A 289 -3.02 26.09 -10.14
N TYR A 290 -3.34 24.89 -9.65
CA TYR A 290 -2.90 23.61 -10.22
C TYR A 290 -4.09 22.67 -10.46
N SER A 291 -3.89 21.66 -11.31
CA SER A 291 -4.91 20.67 -11.64
C SER A 291 -4.42 19.28 -11.27
N CYS A 292 -5.31 18.52 -10.63
CA CYS A 292 -5.12 17.12 -10.27
C CYS A 292 -5.73 16.16 -11.29
N ASP A 293 -6.12 16.64 -12.48
CA ASP A 293 -6.74 15.82 -13.52
C ASP A 293 -5.75 14.78 -14.08
N ASP A 294 -6.00 13.48 -13.85
CA ASP A 294 -5.19 12.38 -14.39
C ASP A 294 -5.61 11.95 -15.80
N GLY A 295 -6.62 12.61 -16.37
CA GLY A 295 -7.16 12.35 -17.70
C GLY A 295 -8.09 11.13 -17.77
N LEU A 296 -8.49 10.55 -16.64
CA LEU A 296 -9.38 9.40 -16.57
C LEU A 296 -10.80 9.81 -16.13
N ASP A 297 -11.78 9.65 -17.01
CA ASP A 297 -13.18 10.00 -16.70
C ASP A 297 -13.80 9.19 -15.53
N CYS A 298 -13.18 8.08 -15.12
CA CYS A 298 -13.64 7.21 -14.04
C CYS A 298 -12.97 7.48 -12.69
N THR A 299 -12.04 8.43 -12.62
CA THR A 299 -11.45 8.89 -11.37
C THR A 299 -12.09 10.21 -10.96
N ALA A 300 -12.29 10.36 -9.65
CA ALA A 300 -12.62 11.64 -9.06
C ALA A 300 -11.32 12.24 -8.54
N ASP A 301 -10.85 13.27 -9.23
CA ASP A 301 -9.62 13.98 -8.89
C ASP A 301 -9.88 15.05 -7.84
N SER A 302 -9.04 15.08 -6.81
CA SER A 302 -9.08 16.12 -5.78
C SER A 302 -7.67 16.54 -5.41
N CYS A 303 -7.53 17.84 -5.17
CA CYS A 303 -6.31 18.46 -4.70
C CYS A 303 -6.36 18.66 -3.18
N ASP A 304 -5.19 18.74 -2.55
CA ASP A 304 -5.02 18.90 -1.10
C ASP A 304 -4.65 20.32 -0.64
N GLY A 305 -4.24 21.22 -1.55
CA GLY A 305 -3.78 22.59 -1.26
C GLY A 305 -2.26 22.71 -1.07
N GLU A 306 -1.54 21.58 -0.94
CA GLU A 306 -0.08 21.55 -0.75
C GLU A 306 0.67 21.11 -2.03
N GLY A 307 -0.06 20.88 -3.12
CA GLY A 307 0.47 20.38 -4.38
C GLY A 307 0.37 18.87 -4.56
N GLY A 308 -0.27 18.15 -3.63
CA GLY A 308 -0.61 16.74 -3.79
C GLY A 308 -1.95 16.53 -4.50
N CYS A 309 -2.09 15.33 -5.05
CA CYS A 309 -3.22 14.91 -5.88
C CYS A 309 -3.76 13.57 -5.36
N THR A 310 -5.08 13.44 -5.31
CA THR A 310 -5.77 12.18 -5.03
C THR A 310 -6.70 11.84 -6.19
N HIS A 311 -6.71 10.57 -6.60
CA HIS A 311 -7.49 10.07 -7.72
C HIS A 311 -8.32 8.87 -7.24
N VAL A 312 -9.59 9.10 -6.92
CA VAL A 312 -10.47 8.05 -6.38
C VAL A 312 -11.21 7.37 -7.53
N THR A 313 -10.92 6.10 -7.79
CA THR A 313 -11.61 5.36 -8.86
C THR A 313 -13.07 5.09 -8.49
N ALA A 314 -13.99 5.33 -9.42
CA ALA A 314 -15.41 5.06 -9.27
C ALA A 314 -15.69 3.55 -9.06
N GLN A 315 -16.67 3.24 -8.20
CA GLN A 315 -16.96 1.87 -7.73
C GLN A 315 -17.29 0.85 -8.83
N ASP A 316 -17.77 1.30 -9.99
CA ASP A 316 -18.16 0.44 -11.12
C ASP A 316 -17.08 0.38 -12.22
N TYR A 317 -15.84 0.79 -11.90
CA TYR A 317 -14.73 0.83 -12.85
C TYR A 317 -13.46 0.24 -12.26
N CYS A 318 -12.64 -0.34 -13.13
CA CYS A 318 -11.24 -0.66 -12.88
C CYS A 318 -10.37 0.31 -13.68
N VAL A 319 -9.26 0.76 -13.09
CA VAL A 319 -8.21 1.49 -13.81
C VAL A 319 -7.12 0.50 -14.17
N VAL A 320 -7.01 0.21 -15.47
CA VAL A 320 -6.08 -0.80 -15.97
C VAL A 320 -4.90 -0.11 -16.64
N SER A 321 -3.70 -0.32 -16.10
CA SER A 321 -2.46 0.24 -16.65
C SER A 321 -2.01 -0.53 -17.89
N GLY A 322 -2.11 0.10 -19.06
CA GLY A 322 -1.46 -0.39 -20.29
C GLY A 322 0.02 -0.01 -20.35
N GLN A 323 0.67 -0.27 -21.50
CA GLN A 323 2.10 0.06 -21.68
C GLN A 323 2.40 1.57 -21.75
N GLU A 324 1.40 2.40 -22.09
CA GLU A 324 1.60 3.83 -22.33
C GLU A 324 0.66 4.72 -21.49
N HIS A 325 -0.58 4.28 -21.21
CA HIS A 325 -1.56 5.02 -20.41
C HIS A 325 -2.48 4.07 -19.64
N ALA A 326 -3.01 4.53 -18.51
CA ALA A 326 -4.10 3.87 -17.82
C ALA A 326 -5.42 4.06 -18.58
N THR A 327 -6.37 3.16 -18.40
CA THR A 327 -7.69 3.24 -19.05
C THR A 327 -8.79 2.80 -18.11
N CYS A 328 -9.92 3.50 -18.16
CA CYS A 328 -11.13 3.16 -17.43
C CYS A 328 -11.84 1.97 -18.10
N VAL A 329 -11.99 0.89 -17.35
CA VAL A 329 -12.71 -0.30 -17.79
C VAL A 329 -13.95 -0.49 -16.93
N PRO A 330 -15.16 -0.50 -17.50
CA PRO A 330 -16.39 -0.80 -16.79
C PRO A 330 -16.41 -2.20 -16.15
N LYS A 331 -17.06 -2.31 -15.00
CA LYS A 331 -17.31 -3.58 -14.31
C LYS A 331 -17.92 -4.63 -15.25
N GLY A 332 -17.32 -5.82 -15.27
CA GLY A 332 -17.76 -6.98 -16.04
C GLY A 332 -17.21 -7.05 -17.47
N GLU A 333 -16.49 -6.03 -17.93
CA GLU A 333 -15.81 -6.07 -19.24
C GLU A 333 -14.61 -7.03 -19.18
N GLN A 334 -14.41 -7.83 -20.24
CA GLN A 334 -13.34 -8.84 -20.32
C GLN A 334 -12.08 -8.25 -20.94
N ASP A 335 -10.93 -8.76 -20.52
CA ASP A 335 -9.64 -8.37 -21.11
C ASP A 335 -9.55 -8.86 -22.56
N PRO A 336 -9.32 -7.97 -23.55
CA PRO A 336 -9.16 -8.36 -24.94
C PRO A 336 -8.01 -9.35 -25.20
N ASP A 337 -6.97 -9.32 -24.36
CA ASP A 337 -5.77 -10.14 -24.50
C ASP A 337 -5.83 -11.41 -23.63
N ASN A 338 -6.76 -11.49 -22.67
CA ASN A 338 -6.91 -12.64 -21.77
C ASN A 338 -8.39 -12.95 -21.43
N GLN A 339 -8.93 -14.01 -22.02
CA GLN A 339 -10.32 -14.46 -21.80
C GLN A 339 -10.63 -14.85 -20.33
N CYS A 340 -9.59 -15.06 -19.52
CA CYS A 340 -9.66 -15.39 -18.10
C CYS A 340 -9.44 -14.19 -17.18
N ALA A 341 -9.48 -12.98 -17.73
CA ALA A 341 -9.45 -11.72 -17.00
C ALA A 341 -10.72 -10.90 -17.26
N VAL A 342 -11.19 -10.23 -16.21
CA VAL A 342 -12.39 -9.37 -16.21
C VAL A 342 -12.15 -8.19 -15.28
N CYS A 343 -12.80 -7.06 -15.53
CA CYS A 343 -12.86 -6.00 -14.54
C CYS A 343 -13.88 -6.36 -13.45
N ASP A 344 -13.38 -6.69 -12.25
CA ASP A 344 -14.19 -6.76 -11.04
C ASP A 344 -13.63 -5.81 -9.97
N PRO A 345 -14.21 -4.61 -9.84
CA PRO A 345 -13.75 -3.60 -8.87
C PRO A 345 -13.79 -4.06 -7.40
N ASN A 346 -14.54 -5.12 -7.07
CA ASN A 346 -14.63 -5.64 -5.70
C ASN A 346 -13.48 -6.61 -5.36
N VAL A 347 -12.79 -7.12 -6.38
CA VAL A 347 -11.63 -7.98 -6.22
C VAL A 347 -10.37 -7.15 -6.39
N ARG A 348 -10.32 -6.34 -7.47
CA ARG A 348 -9.17 -5.49 -7.78
C ARG A 348 -9.61 -4.31 -8.64
N GLN A 349 -9.40 -3.08 -8.14
CA GLN A 349 -9.79 -1.86 -8.83
C GLN A 349 -8.64 -1.26 -9.68
N ASP A 350 -7.39 -1.61 -9.40
CA ASP A 350 -6.17 -1.14 -10.10
C ASP A 350 -5.70 -2.11 -11.22
N GLY A 351 -6.61 -2.92 -11.75
CA GLY A 351 -6.37 -3.71 -12.95
C GLY A 351 -7.33 -4.88 -13.13
N TRP A 352 -6.91 -5.87 -13.92
CA TRP A 352 -7.72 -7.04 -14.22
C TRP A 352 -7.83 -8.00 -13.04
N SER A 353 -9.02 -8.57 -12.87
CA SER A 353 -9.35 -9.62 -11.92
C SER A 353 -9.50 -10.97 -12.64
N GLY A 354 -9.17 -12.07 -11.95
CA GLY A 354 -9.36 -13.41 -12.49
C GLY A 354 -10.84 -13.75 -12.67
N ARG A 355 -11.18 -14.32 -13.83
CA ARG A 355 -12.53 -14.77 -14.16
C ARG A 355 -12.59 -16.30 -14.13
N SER A 356 -13.66 -16.88 -13.62
CA SER A 356 -13.96 -18.31 -13.79
C SER A 356 -14.91 -18.53 -14.97
N GLY A 357 -14.77 -19.68 -15.64
CA GLY A 357 -15.65 -20.09 -16.73
C GLY A 357 -14.89 -20.70 -17.89
N THR A 358 -15.61 -20.92 -19.00
CA THR A 358 -15.04 -21.47 -20.23
C THR A 358 -14.15 -20.44 -20.92
N CYS A 359 -13.06 -20.93 -21.48
CA CYS A 359 -12.16 -20.19 -22.37
C CYS A 359 -11.71 -21.12 -23.51
N ASP A 360 -10.76 -20.66 -24.31
CA ASP A 360 -10.09 -21.45 -25.36
C ASP A 360 -8.60 -21.14 -25.25
N ASP A 361 -7.78 -22.15 -24.92
CA ASP A 361 -6.32 -21.98 -24.78
C ASP A 361 -5.60 -22.00 -26.14
N SER A 362 -6.36 -22.12 -27.24
CA SER A 362 -5.91 -22.24 -28.62
C SER A 362 -5.02 -23.47 -28.86
N ASP A 363 -4.93 -24.40 -27.91
CA ASP A 363 -4.29 -25.69 -28.10
C ASP A 363 -5.32 -26.68 -28.67
N PRO A 364 -5.18 -27.11 -29.93
CA PRO A 364 -6.12 -28.07 -30.52
C PRO A 364 -6.06 -29.47 -29.86
N CYS A 365 -5.12 -29.70 -28.96
CA CYS A 365 -4.91 -30.96 -28.23
C CYS A 365 -5.45 -30.96 -26.80
N THR A 366 -6.19 -29.93 -26.44
CA THR A 366 -6.93 -29.86 -25.19
C THR A 366 -8.44 -29.78 -25.45
N LYS A 367 -9.23 -30.03 -24.40
CA LYS A 367 -10.69 -29.88 -24.42
C LYS A 367 -11.20 -29.37 -23.08
N GLU A 368 -12.43 -28.87 -23.12
CA GLU A 368 -13.18 -28.42 -21.94
C GLU A 368 -12.47 -27.27 -21.19
N ASP A 369 -11.77 -26.39 -21.90
CA ASP A 369 -10.86 -25.41 -21.31
C ASP A 369 -11.57 -24.47 -20.33
N GLN A 370 -10.94 -24.31 -19.18
CA GLN A 370 -11.45 -23.51 -18.08
C GLN A 370 -10.42 -22.49 -17.65
N CYS A 371 -10.91 -21.34 -17.23
CA CYS A 371 -10.09 -20.37 -16.53
C CYS A 371 -9.76 -20.85 -15.12
N VAL A 372 -8.48 -21.02 -14.85
CA VAL A 372 -7.92 -21.40 -13.55
C VAL A 372 -6.80 -20.40 -13.22
N ASP A 373 -6.92 -19.70 -12.10
CA ASP A 373 -5.94 -18.71 -11.62
C ASP A 373 -5.52 -17.67 -12.67
N GLY A 374 -6.48 -17.23 -13.50
CA GLY A 374 -6.25 -16.21 -14.54
C GLY A 374 -5.60 -16.73 -15.83
N ALA A 375 -5.34 -18.03 -15.94
CA ALA A 375 -4.89 -18.70 -17.15
C ALA A 375 -5.99 -19.57 -17.74
N CYS A 376 -6.06 -19.65 -19.07
CA CYS A 376 -6.89 -20.65 -19.72
C CYS A 376 -6.15 -21.98 -19.72
N VAL A 377 -6.75 -23.01 -19.11
CA VAL A 377 -6.16 -24.33 -18.99
C VAL A 377 -7.14 -25.37 -19.55
N GLY A 378 -6.72 -26.03 -20.63
CA GLY A 378 -7.44 -27.15 -21.21
C GLY A 378 -7.10 -28.51 -20.59
N THR A 379 -8.01 -29.46 -20.71
CA THR A 379 -7.75 -30.86 -20.34
C THR A 379 -7.16 -31.58 -21.55
N PRO A 380 -5.91 -32.10 -21.49
CA PRO A 380 -5.30 -32.77 -22.62
C PRO A 380 -6.11 -33.99 -23.07
N TYR A 381 -6.20 -34.22 -24.37
CA TYR A 381 -6.65 -35.52 -24.86
C TYR A 381 -5.68 -36.61 -24.40
N THR A 382 -6.23 -37.72 -23.89
CA THR A 382 -5.45 -38.93 -23.63
C THR A 382 -5.34 -39.72 -24.93
N CYS A 383 -4.19 -39.61 -25.60
CA CYS A 383 -3.85 -40.45 -26.74
C CYS A 383 -3.03 -41.66 -26.27
N ASP A 384 -3.73 -42.75 -25.97
CA ASP A 384 -3.13 -44.05 -25.67
C ASP A 384 -4.00 -45.12 -26.36
N ASP A 385 -3.43 -45.80 -27.35
CA ASP A 385 -4.06 -46.91 -28.07
C ASP A 385 -3.98 -48.23 -27.28
N GLY A 386 -3.36 -48.21 -26.09
CA GLY A 386 -3.17 -49.35 -25.21
C GLY A 386 -2.06 -50.30 -25.68
N LEU A 387 -1.23 -49.88 -26.63
CA LEU A 387 -0.11 -50.66 -27.16
C LEU A 387 1.22 -50.14 -26.61
N ASP A 388 1.84 -50.91 -25.71
CA ASP A 388 3.14 -50.55 -25.10
C ASP A 388 4.30 -50.35 -26.10
N CYS A 389 4.13 -50.77 -27.36
CA CYS A 389 5.12 -50.63 -28.42
C CYS A 389 4.91 -49.41 -29.34
N THR A 390 3.90 -48.58 -29.10
CA THR A 390 3.66 -47.36 -29.88
C THR A 390 3.89 -46.11 -29.03
N THR A 391 4.15 -44.99 -29.70
CA THR A 391 4.11 -43.67 -29.07
C THR A 391 3.17 -42.78 -29.87
N GLU A 392 2.20 -42.20 -29.18
CA GLU A 392 1.16 -41.40 -29.80
C GLU A 392 1.40 -39.89 -29.60
N GLU A 393 0.93 -39.09 -30.55
CA GLU A 393 0.83 -37.65 -30.44
C GLU A 393 -0.55 -37.23 -30.94
N CYS A 394 -1.07 -36.16 -30.38
CA CYS A 394 -2.32 -35.58 -30.83
C CYS A 394 -2.20 -35.03 -32.27
N ASP A 395 -3.25 -35.20 -33.06
CA ASP A 395 -3.30 -34.81 -34.48
C ASP A 395 -3.78 -33.36 -34.73
N GLY A 396 -4.11 -32.62 -33.66
CA GLY A 396 -4.63 -31.25 -33.74
C GLY A 396 -6.09 -31.15 -34.20
N ALA A 397 -6.84 -32.26 -34.23
CA ALA A 397 -8.28 -32.30 -34.50
C ALA A 397 -9.05 -33.06 -33.39
N GLY A 398 -8.41 -33.28 -32.23
CA GLY A 398 -8.94 -34.11 -31.15
C GLY A 398 -8.84 -35.62 -31.40
N GLY A 399 -8.00 -36.05 -32.35
CA GLY A 399 -7.69 -37.45 -32.67
C GLY A 399 -6.23 -37.85 -32.34
N CYS A 400 -5.89 -39.11 -32.59
CA CYS A 400 -4.58 -39.71 -32.28
C CYS A 400 -3.85 -40.09 -33.57
N LYS A 401 -2.56 -39.76 -33.66
CA LYS A 401 -1.65 -40.30 -34.68
C LYS A 401 -0.55 -41.13 -34.00
N VAL A 402 -0.33 -42.34 -34.51
CA VAL A 402 0.83 -43.17 -34.15
C VAL A 402 2.08 -42.48 -34.71
N VAL A 403 2.98 -42.06 -33.83
CA VAL A 403 4.20 -41.31 -34.23
C VAL A 403 5.34 -42.26 -34.51
N THR A 404 5.55 -43.24 -33.63
CA THR A 404 6.60 -44.25 -33.80
C THR A 404 6.17 -45.59 -33.26
N ILE A 405 6.64 -46.66 -33.91
CA ILE A 405 6.58 -48.03 -33.41
C ILE A 405 7.98 -48.37 -32.88
N ALA A 406 8.05 -48.85 -31.65
CA ALA A 406 9.29 -49.18 -30.94
C ALA A 406 10.19 -50.10 -31.78
N GLU A 407 11.50 -49.85 -31.71
CA GLU A 407 12.48 -50.68 -32.41
C GLU A 407 12.34 -52.16 -32.01
N GLY A 408 12.30 -53.04 -33.01
CA GLY A 408 12.10 -54.47 -32.78
C GLY A 408 10.64 -54.91 -32.64
N TYR A 409 9.67 -54.05 -32.96
CA TYR A 409 8.24 -54.40 -33.02
C TYR A 409 7.59 -54.05 -34.36
N CYS A 410 6.54 -54.80 -34.70
CA CYS A 410 5.55 -54.47 -35.70
C CYS A 410 4.19 -54.31 -35.02
N VAL A 411 3.32 -53.44 -35.52
CA VAL A 411 1.91 -53.35 -35.14
C VAL A 411 1.10 -53.99 -36.27
N VAL A 412 0.67 -55.24 -36.07
CA VAL A 412 -0.09 -55.96 -37.10
C VAL A 412 -1.42 -56.41 -36.52
N GLY A 413 -2.52 -56.03 -37.19
CA GLY A 413 -3.87 -56.32 -36.71
C GLY A 413 -4.22 -55.62 -35.38
N GLY A 414 -3.58 -54.48 -35.08
CA GLY A 414 -3.80 -53.72 -33.85
C GLY A 414 -3.14 -54.31 -32.60
N ALA A 415 -2.10 -55.13 -32.75
CA ALA A 415 -1.35 -55.71 -31.64
C ALA A 415 0.17 -55.55 -31.85
N CYS A 416 0.89 -55.37 -30.75
CA CYS A 416 2.34 -55.38 -30.72
C CYS A 416 2.87 -56.80 -30.95
N VAL A 417 3.59 -56.97 -32.05
CA VAL A 417 4.24 -58.23 -32.43
C VAL A 417 5.75 -58.01 -32.37
N ALA A 418 6.45 -58.81 -31.56
CA ALA A 418 7.91 -58.73 -31.47
C ALA A 418 8.56 -59.19 -32.79
N ALA A 419 9.69 -58.60 -33.14
CA ALA A 419 10.48 -58.97 -34.31
C ALA A 419 10.75 -60.48 -34.34
N SER A 420 10.74 -61.05 -35.54
CA SER A 420 10.90 -62.48 -35.81
C SER A 420 9.77 -63.39 -35.29
N THR A 421 8.68 -62.85 -34.74
CA THR A 421 7.48 -63.65 -34.45
C THR A 421 6.83 -64.10 -35.74
N VAL A 422 6.55 -65.40 -35.87
CA VAL A 422 5.90 -65.99 -37.05
C VAL A 422 4.38 -65.76 -36.98
N ASN A 423 3.75 -65.47 -38.13
CA ASN A 423 2.31 -65.34 -38.22
C ASN A 423 1.65 -66.71 -37.92
N PRO A 424 0.71 -66.80 -36.94
CA PRO A 424 0.04 -68.05 -36.60
C PRO A 424 -0.74 -68.71 -37.75
N ASP A 425 -1.25 -67.91 -38.69
CA ASP A 425 -2.07 -68.38 -39.81
C ASP A 425 -1.25 -68.72 -41.06
N ASN A 426 -0.01 -68.23 -41.14
CA ASN A 426 0.88 -68.47 -42.27
C ASN A 426 2.36 -68.50 -41.82
N PRO A 427 3.01 -69.67 -41.77
CA PRO A 427 4.39 -69.79 -41.30
C PRO A 427 5.41 -69.04 -42.18
N CYS A 428 5.03 -68.68 -43.41
CA CYS A 428 5.88 -67.93 -44.34
C CYS A 428 5.85 -66.41 -44.15
N LEU A 429 5.14 -65.94 -43.13
CA LEU A 429 5.05 -64.55 -42.74
C LEU A 429 5.63 -64.35 -41.33
N VAL A 430 6.37 -63.26 -41.15
CA VAL A 430 7.03 -62.92 -39.89
C VAL A 430 6.93 -61.41 -39.65
N CYS A 431 6.97 -60.97 -38.39
CA CYS A 431 7.19 -59.56 -38.10
C CYS A 431 8.67 -59.24 -38.38
N ASP A 432 8.93 -58.44 -39.42
CA ASP A 432 10.26 -57.95 -39.79
C ASP A 432 10.22 -56.41 -39.80
N PRO A 433 10.50 -55.75 -38.66
CA PRO A 433 10.42 -54.29 -38.55
C PRO A 433 11.34 -53.54 -39.52
N ALA A 434 12.39 -54.18 -40.05
CA ALA A 434 13.28 -53.58 -41.03
C ALA A 434 12.67 -53.55 -42.44
N LYS A 435 11.65 -54.38 -42.70
CA LYS A 435 10.89 -54.39 -43.97
C LYS A 435 9.57 -53.64 -43.84
N SER A 436 8.79 -53.93 -42.80
CA SER A 436 7.53 -53.27 -42.50
C SER A 436 7.22 -53.37 -41.01
N GLN A 437 6.83 -52.24 -40.42
CA GLN A 437 6.35 -52.20 -39.04
C GLN A 437 4.82 -52.30 -38.95
N GLU A 438 4.08 -52.21 -40.06
CA GLU A 438 2.60 -52.21 -40.04
C GLU A 438 1.99 -53.47 -40.68
N GLU A 439 2.82 -54.30 -41.33
CA GLU A 439 2.36 -55.48 -42.06
C GLU A 439 3.27 -56.70 -41.83
N TRP A 440 2.68 -57.89 -41.95
CA TRP A 440 3.43 -59.15 -41.97
C TRP A 440 4.39 -59.20 -43.17
N SER A 441 5.64 -59.53 -42.92
CA SER A 441 6.67 -59.59 -43.96
C SER A 441 6.99 -61.02 -44.40
N PRO A 442 7.19 -61.28 -45.69
CA PRO A 442 7.67 -62.58 -46.19
C PRO A 442 9.01 -63.00 -45.57
N ASN A 443 9.08 -64.27 -45.19
CA ASN A 443 10.32 -64.93 -44.76
C ASN A 443 10.73 -66.03 -45.75
N SER A 444 11.93 -66.59 -45.54
CA SER A 444 12.48 -67.70 -46.32
C SER A 444 12.79 -68.91 -45.42
N ALA A 445 11.98 -69.10 -44.37
CA ALA A 445 12.13 -70.23 -43.47
C ALA A 445 11.65 -71.53 -44.13
N GLU A 446 11.98 -72.66 -43.51
CA GLU A 446 11.35 -73.94 -43.84
C GLU A 446 9.88 -73.90 -43.43
N CYS A 447 9.03 -74.51 -44.24
CA CYS A 447 7.61 -74.65 -43.99
C CYS A 447 7.16 -76.06 -44.40
N ASP A 448 5.86 -76.32 -44.26
CA ASP A 448 5.22 -77.54 -44.74
C ASP A 448 4.06 -77.09 -45.63
N ASP A 449 4.09 -77.46 -46.92
CA ASP A 449 3.04 -77.07 -47.87
C ASP A 449 1.81 -77.99 -47.78
N GLY A 450 1.83 -78.96 -46.86
CA GLY A 450 0.80 -79.96 -46.63
C GLY A 450 0.84 -81.11 -47.63
N ASN A 451 1.85 -81.18 -48.50
CA ASN A 451 2.04 -82.23 -49.48
C ASN A 451 3.13 -83.20 -49.01
N ALA A 452 2.74 -84.42 -48.63
CA ALA A 452 3.68 -85.45 -48.19
C ALA A 452 4.70 -85.85 -49.28
N CYS A 453 4.44 -85.49 -50.54
CA CYS A 453 5.30 -85.82 -51.68
C CYS A 453 6.42 -84.82 -51.95
N THR A 454 6.51 -83.74 -51.20
CA THR A 454 7.60 -82.78 -51.30
C THR A 454 8.47 -82.84 -50.04
N THR A 455 9.75 -82.55 -50.19
CA THR A 455 10.71 -82.52 -49.07
C THR A 455 11.39 -81.17 -49.02
N SER A 456 11.67 -80.70 -47.81
CA SER A 456 12.37 -79.42 -47.59
C SER A 456 11.64 -78.24 -48.23
N ASP A 457 10.35 -78.10 -47.94
CA ASP A 457 9.53 -76.99 -48.46
C ASP A 457 10.00 -75.66 -47.87
N MET A 458 9.92 -74.61 -48.68
CA MET A 458 10.47 -73.30 -48.35
C MET A 458 9.48 -72.20 -48.61
N CYS A 459 9.54 -71.18 -47.76
CA CYS A 459 8.80 -69.96 -47.94
C CYS A 459 9.40 -69.13 -49.07
N VAL A 460 8.57 -68.81 -50.07
CA VAL A 460 8.90 -67.96 -51.21
C VAL A 460 7.78 -66.94 -51.36
N ASP A 461 8.12 -65.65 -51.31
CA ASP A 461 7.17 -64.53 -51.44
C ASP A 461 5.93 -64.64 -50.53
N GLY A 462 6.09 -65.17 -49.32
CA GLY A 462 5.04 -65.28 -48.31
C GLY A 462 4.12 -66.50 -48.48
N GLN A 463 4.46 -67.42 -49.38
CA GLN A 463 3.76 -68.69 -49.60
C GLN A 463 4.69 -69.86 -49.36
N CYS A 464 4.17 -70.95 -48.79
CA CYS A 464 4.92 -72.18 -48.70
C CYS A 464 4.90 -72.90 -50.05
N VAL A 465 6.08 -73.17 -50.59
CA VAL A 465 6.24 -73.84 -51.88
C VAL A 465 6.94 -75.18 -51.65
N GLY A 466 6.30 -76.26 -52.13
CA GLY A 466 6.83 -77.60 -52.09
C GLY A 466 8.23 -77.71 -52.68
N GLY A 467 9.13 -78.34 -51.94
CA GLY A 467 10.50 -78.59 -52.36
C GLY A 467 10.62 -79.74 -53.37
N PRO A 468 11.81 -80.34 -53.53
CA PRO A 468 11.99 -81.48 -54.42
C PRO A 468 10.99 -82.61 -54.13
N ALA A 469 10.37 -83.12 -55.18
CA ALA A 469 9.46 -84.26 -55.08
C ALA A 469 10.21 -85.50 -54.58
N ILE A 470 9.60 -86.22 -53.64
CA ILE A 470 10.10 -87.51 -53.18
C ILE A 470 10.09 -88.48 -54.36
N VAL A 471 11.22 -89.14 -54.57
CA VAL A 471 11.34 -90.20 -55.57
C VAL A 471 10.80 -91.48 -54.94
N CYS A 472 9.56 -91.80 -55.26
CA CYS A 472 8.89 -93.03 -54.83
C CYS A 472 9.15 -94.17 -55.83
N ASP A 473 10.41 -94.59 -56.02
CA ASP A 473 10.76 -95.71 -56.91
C ASP A 473 10.72 -97.02 -56.12
N ASP A 474 9.80 -97.93 -56.49
CA ASP A 474 9.70 -99.26 -55.88
C ASP A 474 10.53 -100.33 -56.64
N GLU A 475 11.33 -99.91 -57.63
CA GLU A 475 12.14 -100.71 -58.55
C GLU A 475 11.35 -101.78 -59.33
N ASN A 476 10.01 -101.66 -59.41
CA ASN A 476 9.15 -102.61 -60.11
C ASN A 476 8.75 -102.10 -61.51
N PRO A 477 9.21 -102.73 -62.60
CA PRO A 477 8.99 -102.25 -63.97
C PRO A 477 7.55 -102.40 -64.50
N CYS A 478 6.61 -102.89 -63.67
CA CYS A 478 5.20 -103.08 -64.04
C CYS A 478 4.24 -102.07 -63.37
N THR A 479 4.75 -101.18 -62.53
CA THR A 479 3.98 -100.17 -61.80
C THR A 479 4.45 -98.77 -62.18
N ASP A 480 3.52 -97.81 -62.21
CA ASP A 480 3.86 -96.40 -62.33
C ASP A 480 4.00 -95.84 -60.91
N ASP A 481 5.19 -95.34 -60.62
CA ASP A 481 5.51 -94.68 -59.36
C ASP A 481 4.76 -93.36 -59.25
N SER A 482 3.89 -93.26 -58.23
CA SER A 482 3.17 -92.05 -57.91
C SER A 482 3.18 -91.87 -56.41
N CYS A 483 3.46 -90.65 -55.98
CA CYS A 483 3.30 -90.26 -54.59
C CYS A 483 1.87 -89.74 -54.36
N ASP A 484 1.28 -90.08 -53.21
CA ASP A 484 -0.02 -89.55 -52.77
C ASP A 484 0.23 -88.30 -51.90
N PRO A 485 -0.20 -87.10 -52.30
CA PRO A 485 0.02 -85.88 -51.53
C PRO A 485 -0.49 -85.94 -50.09
N ALA A 486 -1.39 -86.88 -49.77
CA ALA A 486 -1.91 -87.06 -48.43
C ALA A 486 -1.07 -87.97 -47.51
N ASN A 487 -0.22 -88.89 -48.01
CA ASN A 487 0.56 -89.84 -47.19
C ASN A 487 1.81 -90.44 -47.87
#